data_AF-A0A382FRE6-F1
#
_entry.id   AF-A0A382FRE6-F1
#
_cell.length_a   1.000
_cell.length_b   1.000
_cell.length_c   1.000
_cell.angle_alpha   90.00
_cell.angle_beta   90.00
_cell.angle_gamma   90.00
#
_symmetry.space_group_name_H-M   'P 1'
#
loop_
_entity.id
_entity.type
_entity.pdbx_description
1 polymer ?
#
loop_
_entity_poly.entity_id
_entity_poly.type
_entity_poly.pdbx_seq_one_letter_code
_entity_poly.pdbx_strand_id
1 'polypeptide(L)'
;GVPGTDIPVDFEATPYLAVNLAIMSLACVPSFVVSKKNGWLLWGWLIPILSLAAIGAITGSHLLIAYRHAPYLLAPVALMIGISFQYFLIGFEHEKRKYITTLFTLLLLGCAWGAYPPPSVMGGFQEGSSEKEIDAILWFNFAEEDSLVVSDHRLSSLTFGLTQTNASWENGATVINGNTKEAIEAGKGLPTPQAGRKDATYVLLSEEMQKGVALLQWDPAKELTGEAKAKFTDNNQFPIWFDNGNTIIMRMPDKSY
;
A
#
# COMPACT_ATOMS: atom_id res chain seq x y z
N GLY A 1 -1.66 16.98 0.13
CA GLY A 1 -0.83 15.76 0.17
C GLY A 1 -1.01 15.06 1.49
N VAL A 2 -0.85 13.74 1.53
CA VAL A 2 -0.87 12.97 2.79
C VAL A 2 0.41 13.29 3.58
N PRO A 3 0.34 13.68 4.87
CA PRO A 3 1.52 14.08 5.63
C PRO A 3 2.65 13.03 5.63
N GLY A 4 3.86 13.41 5.21
CA GLY A 4 5.00 12.48 5.14
C GLY A 4 5.00 11.56 3.91
N THR A 5 4.25 11.92 2.87
CA THR A 5 4.29 11.28 1.53
C THR A 5 4.23 12.35 0.44
N ASP A 6 4.59 11.97 -0.77
CA ASP A 6 4.40 12.80 -1.96
C ASP A 6 3.07 12.51 -2.69
N ILE A 7 2.16 11.76 -2.05
CA ILE A 7 0.88 11.35 -2.65
C ILE A 7 -0.07 12.56 -2.72
N PRO A 8 -0.50 12.98 -3.92
CA PRO A 8 -1.52 14.00 -4.08
C PRO A 8 -2.87 13.46 -3.62
N VAL A 9 -3.68 14.31 -3.00
CA VAL A 9 -5.04 13.99 -2.58
C VAL A 9 -5.95 15.01 -3.24
N ASP A 10 -6.75 14.57 -4.20
CA ASP A 10 -7.72 15.41 -4.91
C ASP A 10 -9.07 15.42 -4.17
N PHE A 11 -9.98 16.30 -4.58
CA PHE A 11 -11.34 16.39 -4.08
C PHE A 11 -12.13 15.09 -4.27
N GLU A 12 -11.73 14.24 -5.22
CA GLU A 12 -12.28 12.87 -5.37
C GLU A 12 -12.10 12.01 -4.12
N ALA A 13 -11.12 12.30 -3.26
CA ALA A 13 -10.92 11.61 -1.99
C ALA A 13 -11.94 12.02 -0.91
N THR A 14 -12.64 13.13 -1.10
CA THR A 14 -13.55 13.72 -0.09
C THR A 14 -14.62 12.74 0.40
N PRO A 15 -15.34 11.97 -0.46
CA PRO A 15 -16.36 11.05 0.02
C PRO A 15 -15.78 9.95 0.93
N TYR A 16 -14.60 9.45 0.59
CA TYR A 16 -13.89 8.40 1.33
C TYR A 16 -13.39 8.90 2.69
N LEU A 17 -12.97 10.17 2.76
CA LEU A 17 -12.53 10.79 4.01
C LEU A 17 -13.69 11.30 4.86
N ALA A 18 -14.76 11.83 4.26
CA ALA A 18 -15.84 12.50 4.96
C ALA A 18 -16.58 11.57 5.92
N VAL A 19 -16.85 10.32 5.52
CA VAL A 19 -17.52 9.35 6.39
C VAL A 19 -16.63 8.91 7.56
N ASN A 20 -15.33 8.74 7.31
CA ASN A 20 -14.35 8.44 8.34
C ASN A 20 -14.22 9.61 9.34
N LEU A 21 -14.18 10.85 8.85
CA LEU A 21 -14.18 12.04 9.71
C LEU A 21 -15.49 12.18 10.50
N ALA A 22 -16.64 11.88 9.88
CA ALA A 22 -17.93 11.93 10.55
C ALA A 22 -18.00 10.94 11.71
N ILE A 23 -17.56 9.69 11.53
CA ILE A 23 -17.55 8.71 12.62
C ILE A 23 -16.50 9.08 13.69
N MET A 24 -15.33 9.57 13.28
CA MET A 24 -14.29 10.02 14.21
C MET A 24 -14.73 11.22 15.05
N SER A 25 -15.58 12.11 14.50
CA SER A 25 -16.16 13.24 15.23
C SER A 25 -17.04 12.81 16.42
N LEU A 26 -17.50 11.55 16.43
CA LEU A 26 -18.28 10.98 17.52
C LEU A 26 -17.40 10.49 18.68
N ALA A 27 -16.08 10.50 18.58
CA ALA A 27 -15.19 10.14 19.68
C ALA A 27 -15.41 11.09 20.87
N CYS A 28 -15.67 10.53 22.07
CA CYS A 28 -15.78 11.34 23.28
C CYS A 28 -14.42 11.96 23.64
N VAL A 29 -14.45 13.05 24.42
CA VAL A 29 -13.23 13.63 24.97
C VAL A 29 -12.46 12.59 25.82
N PRO A 30 -11.12 12.47 25.69
CA PRO A 30 -10.34 11.44 26.40
C PRO A 30 -10.53 11.44 27.92
N SER A 31 -10.74 12.61 28.52
CA SER A 31 -11.02 12.76 29.97
C SER A 31 -12.23 11.96 30.43
N PHE A 32 -13.22 11.77 29.55
CA PHE A 32 -14.40 10.99 29.84
C PHE A 32 -14.09 9.51 30.01
N VAL A 33 -13.23 8.96 29.14
CA VAL A 33 -12.77 7.56 29.25
C VAL A 33 -11.89 7.39 30.48
N VAL A 34 -10.95 8.32 30.71
CA VAL A 34 -9.97 8.24 31.79
C VAL A 34 -10.63 8.35 33.18
N SER A 35 -11.82 8.95 33.27
CA SER A 35 -12.63 8.98 34.49
C SER A 35 -13.16 7.61 34.94
N LYS A 36 -13.11 6.59 34.06
CA LYS A 36 -13.60 5.23 34.35
C LYS A 36 -12.49 4.34 34.90
N LYS A 37 -12.88 3.25 35.56
CA LYS A 37 -11.95 2.22 36.05
C LYS A 37 -11.06 1.75 34.89
N ASN A 38 -9.74 1.76 35.10
CA ASN A 38 -8.72 1.43 34.09
C ASN A 38 -8.69 2.33 32.85
N GLY A 39 -9.45 3.43 32.81
CA GLY A 39 -9.49 4.35 31.67
C GLY A 39 -8.16 5.06 31.40
N TRP A 40 -7.27 5.11 32.40
CA TRP A 40 -5.91 5.64 32.27
C TRP A 40 -5.08 4.88 31.22
N LEU A 41 -5.42 3.62 30.90
CA LEU A 41 -4.75 2.83 29.86
C LEU A 41 -4.86 3.47 28.47
N LEU A 42 -5.89 4.30 28.23
CA LEU A 42 -6.01 5.07 26.99
C LEU A 42 -4.79 5.96 26.74
N TRP A 43 -4.21 6.56 27.79
CA TRP A 43 -2.99 7.36 27.66
C TRP A 43 -1.77 6.52 27.30
N GLY A 44 -1.75 5.25 27.69
CA GLY A 44 -0.71 4.30 27.28
C GLY A 44 -0.69 4.05 25.76
N TRP A 45 -1.80 4.29 25.06
CA TRP A 45 -1.84 4.30 23.59
C TRP A 45 -1.59 5.68 23.02
N LEU A 46 -2.35 6.70 23.48
CA LEU A 46 -2.31 8.02 22.87
C LEU A 46 -0.94 8.69 23.01
N ILE A 47 -0.28 8.62 24.16
CA ILE A 47 0.99 9.32 24.38
C ILE A 47 2.08 8.78 23.44
N PRO A 48 2.42 7.47 23.42
CA PRO A 48 3.48 6.98 22.56
C PRO A 48 3.21 7.22 21.07
N ILE A 49 1.97 6.97 20.61
CA ILE A 49 1.62 7.11 19.19
C ILE A 49 1.73 8.57 18.75
N LEU A 50 1.17 9.50 19.53
CA LEU A 50 1.21 10.92 19.19
C LEU A 50 2.62 11.50 19.34
N SER A 51 3.40 11.07 20.33
CA SER A 51 4.80 11.49 20.50
C SER A 51 5.66 11.05 19.31
N LEU A 52 5.55 9.79 18.88
CA LEU A 52 6.30 9.29 17.73
C LEU A 52 5.86 9.97 16.42
N ALA A 53 4.54 10.18 16.23
CA ALA A 53 4.02 10.92 15.09
C ALA A 53 4.56 12.36 15.05
N ALA A 54 4.59 13.05 16.19
CA ALA A 54 5.10 14.41 16.31
C ALA A 54 6.61 14.48 16.04
N ILE A 55 7.39 13.57 16.61
CA ILE A 55 8.83 13.46 16.32
C ILE A 55 9.05 13.22 14.84
N GLY A 56 8.32 12.28 14.25
CA GLY A 56 8.34 11.99 12.82
C GLY A 56 8.08 13.21 11.94
N ALA A 57 7.01 13.95 12.26
CA ALA A 57 6.62 15.15 11.55
C ALA A 57 7.65 16.29 11.69
N ILE A 58 8.18 16.53 12.90
CA ILE A 58 9.16 17.58 13.16
C ILE A 58 10.50 17.29 12.48
N THR A 59 10.91 16.02 12.48
CA THR A 59 12.22 15.61 11.95
C THR A 59 12.21 15.29 10.46
N GLY A 60 11.04 15.11 9.85
CA GLY A 60 10.94 14.63 8.47
C GLY A 60 11.46 13.19 8.31
N SER A 61 11.34 12.36 9.35
CA SER A 61 11.94 11.02 9.37
C SER A 61 11.26 10.06 8.39
N HIS A 62 12.05 9.40 7.54
CA HIS A 62 11.60 8.26 6.73
C HIS A 62 11.45 6.96 7.55
N LEU A 63 11.90 6.94 8.81
CA LEU A 63 11.75 5.78 9.71
C LEU A 63 10.53 5.94 10.62
N LEU A 64 10.34 7.13 11.20
CA LEU A 64 9.15 7.48 11.98
C LEU A 64 8.17 8.26 11.12
N ILE A 65 7.67 7.65 10.04
CA ILE A 65 6.79 8.36 9.11
C ILE A 65 5.49 8.75 9.84
N ALA A 66 5.16 10.05 9.88
CA ALA A 66 4.05 10.56 10.69
C ALA A 66 2.71 9.89 10.33
N TYR A 67 2.37 9.72 9.04
CA TYR A 67 1.10 9.07 8.66
C TYR A 67 1.01 7.60 9.10
N ARG A 68 2.14 6.88 9.24
CA ARG A 68 2.14 5.48 9.68
C ARG A 68 1.61 5.30 11.10
N HIS A 69 1.49 6.39 11.86
CA HIS A 69 0.93 6.39 13.19
C HIS A 69 -0.60 6.50 13.21
N ALA A 70 -1.22 6.97 12.12
CA ALA A 70 -2.67 7.11 12.05
C ALA A 70 -3.42 5.75 12.19
N PRO A 71 -2.99 4.64 11.56
CA PRO A 71 -3.59 3.33 11.80
C PRO A 71 -3.54 2.89 13.26
N TYR A 72 -2.46 3.20 13.99
CA TYR A 72 -2.34 2.86 15.41
C TYR A 72 -3.31 3.67 16.29
N LEU A 73 -3.75 4.86 15.85
CA LEU A 73 -4.78 5.64 16.54
C LEU A 73 -6.19 5.08 16.36
N LEU A 74 -6.43 4.19 15.38
CA LEU A 74 -7.77 3.66 15.13
C LEU A 74 -8.32 2.90 16.33
N ALA A 75 -7.50 2.12 17.05
CA ALA A 75 -7.93 1.38 18.23
C ALA A 75 -8.39 2.30 19.40
N PRO A 76 -7.59 3.28 19.88
CA PRO A 76 -8.05 4.22 20.91
C PRO A 76 -9.28 5.02 20.45
N VAL A 77 -9.31 5.45 19.19
CA VAL A 77 -10.43 6.24 18.66
C VAL A 77 -11.71 5.41 18.57
N ALA A 78 -11.64 4.16 18.09
CA ALA A 78 -12.78 3.25 18.05
C ALA A 78 -13.35 2.97 19.44
N LEU A 79 -12.49 2.83 20.45
CA LEU A 79 -12.93 2.69 21.85
C LEU A 79 -13.69 3.95 22.32
N MET A 80 -13.19 5.15 22.03
CA MET A 80 -13.88 6.40 22.36
C MET A 80 -15.21 6.53 21.63
N ILE A 81 -15.29 6.16 20.34
CA ILE A 81 -16.54 6.16 19.56
C ILE A 81 -17.54 5.16 20.13
N GLY A 82 -17.10 3.95 20.50
CA GLY A 82 -17.96 2.93 21.09
C GLY A 82 -18.55 3.36 22.44
N ILE A 83 -17.75 4.04 23.27
CA ILE A 83 -18.24 4.64 24.53
C ILE A 83 -19.28 5.72 24.22
N SER A 84 -18.99 6.64 23.29
CA SER A 84 -19.96 7.66 22.87
C SER A 84 -21.26 7.04 22.39
N PHE A 85 -21.20 6.00 21.56
CA PHE A 85 -22.38 5.31 21.06
C PHE A 85 -23.27 4.78 22.19
N GLN A 86 -22.68 4.13 23.19
CA GLN A 86 -23.40 3.65 24.37
C GLN A 86 -24.10 4.80 25.11
N TYR A 87 -23.41 5.92 25.29
CA TYR A 87 -23.98 7.09 25.95
C TYR A 87 -25.08 7.77 25.12
N PHE A 88 -24.91 7.86 23.79
CA PHE A 88 -25.96 8.33 22.88
C PHE A 88 -27.19 7.42 22.94
N LEU A 89 -27.03 6.11 22.98
CA LEU A 89 -28.17 5.20 23.12
C LEU A 89 -28.91 5.37 24.45
N ILE A 90 -28.18 5.48 25.56
CA ILE A 90 -28.78 5.64 26.89
C ILE A 90 -29.47 7.00 27.03
N GLY A 91 -28.87 8.07 26.49
CA GLY A 91 -29.37 9.43 26.58
C GLY A 91 -30.65 9.70 25.79
N PHE A 92 -31.02 8.83 24.85
CA PHE A 92 -32.25 8.94 24.07
C PHE A 92 -33.36 8.03 24.61
N GLU A 93 -34.60 8.49 24.47
CA GLU A 93 -35.82 7.71 24.73
C GLU A 93 -35.80 6.38 23.97
N HIS A 94 -36.36 5.33 24.58
CA HIS A 94 -36.32 3.96 24.06
C HIS A 94 -36.79 3.87 22.59
N GLU A 95 -37.85 4.57 22.22
CA GLU A 95 -38.42 4.58 20.86
C GLU A 95 -37.51 5.23 19.82
N LYS A 96 -36.61 6.12 20.24
CA LYS A 96 -35.67 6.86 19.37
C LYS A 96 -34.33 6.15 19.21
N ARG A 97 -34.00 5.20 20.09
CA ARG A 97 -32.73 4.43 20.04
C ARG A 97 -32.50 3.71 18.72
N LYS A 98 -33.58 3.29 18.04
CA LYS A 98 -33.50 2.68 16.70
C LYS A 98 -32.86 3.63 15.68
N TYR A 99 -33.19 4.91 15.70
CA TYR A 99 -32.63 5.89 14.76
C TYR A 99 -31.14 6.13 15.01
N ILE A 100 -30.73 6.20 16.28
CA ILE A 100 -29.32 6.31 16.66
C ILE A 100 -28.54 5.07 16.19
N THR A 101 -29.09 3.87 16.44
CA THR A 101 -28.48 2.61 15.99
C THR A 101 -28.35 2.60 14.47
N THR A 102 -29.41 2.93 13.74
CA THR A 102 -29.39 3.02 12.27
C THR A 102 -28.32 4.00 11.78
N LEU A 103 -28.22 5.20 12.37
CA LEU A 103 -27.21 6.19 11.98
C LEU A 103 -25.79 5.65 12.17
N PHE A 104 -25.49 5.07 13.34
CA PHE A 104 -24.17 4.49 13.60
C PHE A 104 -23.87 3.32 12.66
N THR A 105 -24.85 2.46 12.36
CA THR A 105 -24.70 1.38 11.38
C THR A 105 -24.39 1.93 10.00
N LEU A 106 -25.10 2.97 9.54
CA LEU A 106 -24.84 3.59 8.24
C LEU A 106 -23.44 4.21 8.16
N LEU A 107 -22.99 4.88 9.23
CA LEU A 107 -21.63 5.42 9.31
C LEU A 107 -20.57 4.31 9.29
N LEU A 108 -20.77 3.22 10.03
CA LEU A 108 -19.88 2.05 10.03
C LEU A 108 -19.79 1.40 8.64
N LEU A 109 -20.94 1.18 7.99
CA LEU A 109 -20.99 0.63 6.63
C LEU A 109 -20.32 1.57 5.62
N GLY A 110 -20.51 2.88 5.76
CA GLY A 110 -19.84 3.87 4.93
C GLY A 110 -18.33 3.90 5.14
N CYS A 111 -17.84 3.72 6.39
CA CYS A 111 -16.41 3.56 6.66
C CYS A 111 -15.85 2.30 6.01
N ALA A 112 -16.57 1.17 6.08
CA ALA A 112 -16.17 -0.07 5.43
C ALA A 112 -16.12 0.06 3.90
N TRP A 113 -17.13 0.71 3.31
CA TRP A 113 -17.15 1.03 1.88
C TRP A 113 -16.00 1.94 1.48
N GLY A 114 -15.70 2.95 2.31
CA GLY A 114 -14.64 3.92 2.05
C GLY A 114 -13.22 3.47 2.43
N ALA A 115 -13.06 2.27 3.00
CA ALA A 115 -11.77 1.79 3.52
C ALA A 115 -10.74 1.56 2.41
N TYR A 116 -11.18 1.14 1.23
CA TYR A 116 -10.34 0.88 0.06
C TYR A 116 -10.85 1.72 -1.11
N PRO A 117 -10.48 3.01 -1.18
CA PRO A 117 -10.82 3.84 -2.34
C PRO A 117 -10.17 3.28 -3.62
N PRO A 118 -10.72 3.60 -4.80
CA PRO A 118 -10.09 3.25 -6.07
C PRO A 118 -8.65 3.78 -6.16
N PRO A 119 -7.72 3.09 -6.86
CA PRO A 119 -6.32 3.51 -6.96
C PRO A 119 -6.12 4.94 -7.46
N SER A 120 -6.98 5.42 -8.38
CA SER A 120 -6.95 6.79 -8.90
C SER A 120 -7.08 7.86 -7.81
N VAL A 121 -7.73 7.53 -6.70
CA VAL A 121 -7.97 8.46 -5.57
C VAL A 121 -6.75 8.54 -4.64
N MET A 122 -5.88 7.51 -4.64
CA MET A 122 -4.71 7.39 -3.75
C MET A 122 -3.40 7.41 -4.54
N GLY A 123 -3.28 8.33 -5.51
CA GLY A 123 -2.04 8.51 -6.28
C GLY A 123 -1.62 7.31 -7.12
N GLY A 124 -2.60 6.51 -7.58
CA GLY A 124 -2.38 5.31 -8.40
C GLY A 124 -1.90 4.09 -7.62
N PHE A 125 -1.80 4.17 -6.29
CA PHE A 125 -1.35 3.06 -5.47
C PHE A 125 -2.43 1.97 -5.39
N GLN A 126 -2.08 0.75 -5.78
CA GLN A 126 -2.91 -0.44 -5.66
C GLN A 126 -2.29 -1.36 -4.60
N GLU A 127 -3.02 -1.60 -3.50
CA GLU A 127 -2.59 -2.53 -2.44
C GLU A 127 -2.99 -3.98 -2.75
N GLY A 128 -4.11 -4.18 -3.45
CA GLY A 128 -4.63 -5.50 -3.79
C GLY A 128 -3.80 -6.22 -4.86
N SER A 129 -4.03 -7.52 -5.01
CA SER A 129 -3.46 -8.31 -6.11
C SER A 129 -4.52 -9.19 -6.75
N SER A 130 -4.41 -9.43 -8.05
CA SER A 130 -5.32 -10.30 -8.79
C SER A 130 -4.86 -11.76 -8.77
N GLU A 131 -5.79 -12.69 -9.01
CA GLU A 131 -5.46 -14.13 -9.18
C GLU A 131 -4.37 -14.34 -10.24
N LYS A 132 -4.45 -13.59 -11.35
CA LYS A 132 -3.46 -13.64 -12.43
C LYS A 132 -2.06 -13.19 -12.00
N GLU A 133 -1.96 -12.20 -11.12
CA GLU A 133 -0.66 -11.80 -10.56
C GLU A 133 -0.12 -12.88 -9.64
N ILE A 134 -0.97 -13.52 -8.84
CA ILE A 134 -0.58 -14.66 -7.98
C ILE A 134 -0.12 -15.86 -8.82
N ASP A 135 -0.82 -16.20 -9.90
CA ASP A 135 -0.42 -17.28 -10.81
C ASP A 135 0.98 -17.05 -11.39
N ALA A 136 1.26 -15.83 -11.85
CA ALA A 136 2.58 -15.45 -12.35
C ALA A 136 3.65 -15.53 -11.26
N ILE A 137 3.34 -15.09 -10.04
CA ILE A 137 4.27 -15.20 -8.91
C ILE A 137 4.57 -16.68 -8.62
N LEU A 138 3.55 -17.54 -8.54
CA LEU A 138 3.73 -18.96 -8.23
C LEU A 138 4.48 -19.73 -9.31
N TRP A 139 4.50 -19.22 -10.56
CA TRP A 139 5.33 -19.78 -11.62
C TRP A 139 6.83 -19.78 -11.27
N PHE A 140 7.31 -18.83 -10.45
CA PHE A 140 8.71 -18.79 -10.02
C PHE A 140 9.14 -19.97 -9.15
N ASN A 141 8.20 -20.76 -8.59
CA ASN A 141 8.54 -22.03 -7.95
C ASN A 141 9.12 -23.07 -8.92
N PHE A 142 8.94 -22.87 -10.23
CA PHE A 142 9.49 -23.71 -11.30
C PHE A 142 10.63 -23.03 -12.06
N ALA A 143 10.95 -21.78 -11.71
CA ALA A 143 12.06 -21.05 -12.31
C ALA A 143 13.40 -21.48 -11.67
N GLU A 144 14.50 -20.96 -12.23
CA GLU A 144 15.85 -21.16 -11.70
C GLU A 144 15.94 -20.69 -10.24
N GLU A 145 16.42 -21.55 -9.34
CA GLU A 145 16.49 -21.31 -7.88
C GLU A 145 17.21 -20.00 -7.53
N ASP A 146 18.27 -19.70 -8.28
CA ASP A 146 19.09 -18.52 -8.09
C ASP A 146 18.72 -17.44 -9.12
N SER A 147 17.43 -17.15 -9.28
CA SER A 147 16.95 -16.03 -10.11
C SER A 147 16.74 -14.75 -9.30
N LEU A 148 16.76 -13.60 -9.99
CA LEU A 148 16.35 -12.29 -9.48
C LEU A 148 15.22 -11.74 -10.36
N VAL A 149 14.09 -11.45 -9.74
CA VAL A 149 12.90 -10.89 -10.38
C VAL A 149 12.86 -9.38 -10.13
N VAL A 150 12.73 -8.63 -11.21
CA VAL A 150 12.54 -7.18 -11.19
C VAL A 150 11.08 -6.85 -11.37
N SER A 151 10.50 -6.14 -10.40
CA SER A 151 9.11 -5.68 -10.43
C SER A 151 8.94 -4.44 -9.54
N ASP A 152 7.74 -3.86 -9.52
CA ASP A 152 7.36 -2.83 -8.54
C ASP A 152 7.44 -3.35 -7.09
N HIS A 153 7.26 -2.45 -6.11
CA HIS A 153 7.40 -2.81 -4.69
C HIS A 153 6.40 -3.90 -4.28
N ARG A 154 5.16 -3.85 -4.77
CA ARG A 154 4.10 -4.79 -4.40
C ARG A 154 4.40 -6.19 -4.91
N LEU A 155 4.61 -6.36 -6.22
CA LEU A 155 4.86 -7.68 -6.79
C LEU A 155 6.24 -8.23 -6.39
N SER A 156 7.23 -7.37 -6.16
CA SER A 156 8.51 -7.79 -5.55
C SER A 156 8.30 -8.40 -4.17
N SER A 157 7.49 -7.74 -3.32
CA SER A 157 7.18 -8.23 -1.97
C SER A 157 6.44 -9.57 -1.99
N LEU A 158 5.48 -9.73 -2.91
CA LEU A 158 4.74 -10.99 -3.05
C LEU A 158 5.60 -12.11 -3.63
N THR A 159 6.44 -11.80 -4.63
CA THR A 159 7.38 -12.77 -5.21
C THR A 159 8.28 -13.34 -4.13
N PHE A 160 8.96 -12.46 -3.38
CA PHE A 160 9.81 -12.86 -2.28
C PHE A 160 9.04 -13.60 -1.18
N GLY A 161 7.90 -13.05 -0.74
CA GLY A 161 7.12 -13.61 0.36
C GLY A 161 6.54 -15.01 0.07
N LEU A 162 6.06 -15.24 -1.15
CA LEU A 162 5.35 -16.47 -1.53
C LEU A 162 6.27 -17.57 -2.08
N THR A 163 7.36 -17.20 -2.75
CA THR A 163 8.24 -18.16 -3.44
C THR A 163 9.68 -18.16 -2.94
N GLN A 164 10.05 -17.21 -2.07
CA GLN A 164 11.43 -16.99 -1.62
C GLN A 164 12.42 -16.67 -2.76
N THR A 165 11.93 -16.39 -3.98
CA THR A 165 12.77 -15.92 -5.08
C THR A 165 13.25 -14.50 -4.81
N ASN A 166 14.51 -14.20 -5.16
CA ASN A 166 15.06 -12.86 -4.96
C ASN A 166 14.26 -11.82 -5.75
N ALA A 167 13.96 -10.68 -5.13
CA ALA A 167 13.22 -9.58 -5.75
C ALA A 167 14.01 -8.27 -5.67
N SER A 168 13.71 -7.33 -6.57
CA SER A 168 14.42 -6.05 -6.65
C SER A 168 13.85 -4.95 -5.76
N TRP A 169 12.53 -4.97 -5.52
CA TRP A 169 11.78 -3.82 -4.97
C TRP A 169 12.19 -2.52 -5.69
N GLU A 170 12.48 -1.45 -4.95
CA GLU A 170 12.84 -0.13 -5.48
C GLU A 170 14.14 -0.13 -6.29
N ASN A 171 15.02 -1.11 -6.10
CA ASN A 171 16.32 -1.16 -6.78
C ASN A 171 16.17 -1.47 -8.28
N GLY A 172 15.03 -2.03 -8.70
CA GLY A 172 14.71 -2.34 -10.09
C GLY A 172 14.15 -1.17 -10.90
N ALA A 173 14.05 0.03 -10.31
CA ALA A 173 13.38 1.19 -10.90
C ALA A 173 13.80 1.49 -12.36
N THR A 174 15.10 1.54 -12.62
CA THR A 174 15.63 1.87 -13.96
C THR A 174 15.43 0.74 -14.97
N VAL A 175 15.39 -0.52 -14.52
CA VAL A 175 15.05 -1.66 -15.38
C VAL A 175 13.64 -1.53 -15.92
N ILE A 176 12.71 -1.07 -15.08
CA ILE A 176 11.31 -0.87 -15.43
C ILE A 176 11.15 0.42 -16.27
N ASN A 177 11.67 1.55 -15.81
CA ASN A 177 11.37 2.87 -16.38
C ASN A 177 12.32 3.35 -17.49
N GLY A 178 13.48 2.73 -17.69
CA GLY A 178 14.44 3.15 -18.72
C GLY A 178 14.01 2.74 -20.14
N ASN A 179 14.79 3.12 -21.15
CA ASN A 179 14.72 2.46 -22.46
C ASN A 179 15.35 1.06 -22.42
N THR A 180 15.37 0.34 -23.54
CA THR A 180 15.93 -1.01 -23.65
C THR A 180 17.39 -1.10 -23.17
N LYS A 181 18.25 -0.19 -23.63
CA LYS A 181 19.68 -0.20 -23.31
C LYS A 181 19.91 0.09 -21.82
N GLU A 182 19.22 1.10 -21.30
CA GLU A 182 19.26 1.46 -19.88
C GLU A 182 18.78 0.31 -18.99
N ALA A 183 17.72 -0.40 -19.41
CA ALA A 183 17.17 -1.50 -18.63
C ALA A 183 18.16 -2.68 -18.52
N ILE A 184 18.82 -3.02 -19.61
CA ILE A 184 19.82 -4.10 -19.64
C ILE A 184 21.01 -3.75 -18.75
N GLU A 185 21.52 -2.52 -18.85
CA GLU A 185 22.65 -2.09 -18.04
C GLU A 185 22.28 -1.97 -16.55
N ALA A 186 21.12 -1.39 -16.24
CA ALA A 186 20.63 -1.28 -14.87
C ALA A 186 20.30 -2.63 -14.25
N GLY A 187 20.02 -3.65 -15.07
CA GLY A 187 19.80 -5.01 -14.60
C GLY A 187 21.05 -5.68 -14.00
N LYS A 188 22.25 -5.11 -14.18
CA LYS A 188 23.50 -5.72 -13.71
C LYS A 188 23.80 -5.37 -12.26
N GLY A 189 24.07 -6.40 -11.47
CA GLY A 189 24.53 -6.29 -10.09
C GLY A 189 23.59 -5.54 -9.16
N LEU A 190 22.27 -5.68 -9.31
CA LEU A 190 21.29 -5.05 -8.43
C LEU A 190 21.44 -5.53 -6.99
N PRO A 191 21.34 -4.63 -5.99
CA PRO A 191 21.35 -5.04 -4.60
C PRO A 191 20.07 -5.83 -4.26
N THR A 192 20.24 -6.91 -3.50
CA THR A 192 19.15 -7.75 -3.01
C THR A 192 19.38 -8.05 -1.53
N PRO A 193 18.35 -8.02 -0.67
CA PRO A 193 18.51 -8.28 0.76
C PRO A 193 19.08 -9.67 1.08
N GLN A 194 18.72 -10.70 0.30
CA GLN A 194 19.12 -12.09 0.56
C GLN A 194 20.43 -12.48 -0.14
N ALA A 195 20.63 -12.08 -1.40
CA ALA A 195 21.76 -12.52 -2.22
C ALA A 195 22.87 -11.46 -2.38
N GLY A 196 22.76 -10.32 -1.69
CA GLY A 196 23.75 -9.24 -1.74
C GLY A 196 23.65 -8.44 -3.04
N ARG A 197 24.29 -8.87 -4.12
CA ARG A 197 24.22 -8.21 -5.44
C ARG A 197 24.08 -9.24 -6.55
N LYS A 198 23.21 -8.97 -7.53
CA LYS A 198 22.86 -9.94 -8.55
C LYS A 198 22.32 -9.34 -9.83
N ASP A 199 22.59 -10.02 -10.95
CA ASP A 199 22.02 -9.65 -12.23
C ASP A 199 20.55 -10.06 -12.32
N ALA A 200 19.70 -9.13 -12.72
CA ALA A 200 18.30 -9.35 -13.05
C ALA A 200 18.17 -10.53 -14.01
N THR A 201 17.24 -11.43 -13.70
CA THR A 201 16.98 -12.63 -14.49
C THR A 201 15.66 -12.49 -15.21
N TYR A 202 14.63 -12.06 -14.47
CA TYR A 202 13.29 -11.86 -14.97
C TYR A 202 12.81 -10.45 -14.71
N VAL A 203 11.93 -9.96 -15.58
CA VAL A 203 11.09 -8.80 -15.36
C VAL A 203 9.66 -9.29 -15.30
N LEU A 204 8.97 -8.97 -14.21
CA LEU A 204 7.55 -9.25 -14.00
C LEU A 204 6.78 -7.94 -14.18
N LEU A 205 5.79 -7.93 -15.06
CA LEU A 205 4.90 -6.79 -15.25
C LEU A 205 3.44 -7.24 -15.23
N SER A 206 2.60 -6.51 -14.51
CA SER A 206 1.14 -6.65 -14.61
C SER A 206 0.52 -5.48 -15.35
N GLU A 207 -0.71 -5.66 -15.83
CA GLU A 207 -1.52 -4.59 -16.44
C GLU A 207 -1.69 -3.41 -15.48
N GLU A 208 -1.79 -3.67 -14.17
CA GLU A 208 -1.88 -2.63 -13.14
C GLU A 208 -0.59 -1.80 -13.07
N MET A 209 0.58 -2.43 -13.15
CA MET A 209 1.86 -1.71 -13.21
C MET A 209 1.97 -0.82 -14.45
N GLN A 210 1.35 -1.21 -15.57
CA GLN A 210 1.34 -0.35 -16.77
C GLN A 210 0.54 0.92 -16.57
N LYS A 211 -0.49 0.90 -15.71
CA LYS A 211 -1.29 2.08 -15.32
C LYS A 211 -0.57 2.92 -14.27
N GLY A 212 0.29 2.31 -13.45
CA GLY A 212 1.16 3.02 -12.51
C GLY A 212 2.12 2.09 -11.78
N VAL A 213 3.43 2.34 -11.92
CA VAL A 213 4.49 1.61 -11.21
C VAL A 213 4.74 2.28 -9.85
N ALA A 214 4.48 1.55 -8.76
CA ALA A 214 4.75 1.99 -7.40
C ALA A 214 6.08 1.40 -6.90
N LEU A 215 7.17 2.17 -7.03
CA LEU A 215 8.51 1.73 -6.61
C LEU A 215 8.74 1.85 -5.10
N LEU A 216 8.09 2.83 -4.47
CA LEU A 216 8.14 3.06 -3.03
C LEU A 216 6.72 3.18 -2.50
N GLN A 217 6.49 2.67 -1.29
CA GLN A 217 5.19 2.68 -0.63
C GLN A 217 4.70 4.08 -0.17
N TRP A 218 5.49 5.13 -0.37
CA TRP A 218 5.19 6.50 0.06
C TRP A 218 5.33 7.52 -1.08
N ASP A 219 5.62 7.05 -2.29
CA ASP A 219 5.69 7.86 -3.51
C ASP A 219 4.46 7.55 -4.40
N PRO A 220 3.99 8.51 -5.20
CA PRO A 220 2.92 8.25 -6.16
C PRO A 220 3.37 7.24 -7.22
N ALA A 221 2.44 6.40 -7.66
CA ALA A 221 2.69 5.50 -8.79
C ALA A 221 2.91 6.32 -10.07
N LYS A 222 3.88 5.91 -10.89
CA LYS A 222 4.22 6.60 -12.13
C LYS A 222 3.84 5.74 -13.32
N GLU A 223 3.04 6.29 -14.23
CA GLU A 223 2.67 5.59 -15.45
C GLU A 223 3.91 5.28 -16.32
N LEU A 224 3.94 4.09 -16.92
CA LEU A 224 4.92 3.76 -17.94
C LEU A 224 4.57 4.49 -19.24
N THR A 225 5.48 5.31 -19.74
CA THR A 225 5.26 6.10 -20.96
C THR A 225 6.38 5.88 -21.99
N GLY A 226 6.08 6.16 -23.25
CA GLY A 226 7.05 6.12 -24.35
C GLY A 226 7.77 4.77 -24.48
N GLU A 227 9.09 4.83 -24.62
CA GLU A 227 9.95 3.65 -24.82
C GLU A 227 9.93 2.68 -23.64
N ALA A 228 9.72 3.14 -22.41
CA ALA A 228 9.66 2.29 -21.23
C ALA A 228 8.48 1.31 -21.27
N LYS A 229 7.35 1.75 -21.84
CA LYS A 229 6.17 0.93 -22.09
C LYS A 229 6.39 0.03 -23.32
N ALA A 230 6.82 0.62 -24.43
CA ALA A 230 6.95 -0.08 -25.71
C ALA A 230 8.00 -1.20 -25.70
N LYS A 231 9.10 -1.05 -24.94
CA LYS A 231 10.19 -2.05 -24.92
C LYS A 231 9.78 -3.42 -24.38
N PHE A 232 8.67 -3.52 -23.67
CA PHE A 232 8.16 -4.77 -23.12
C PHE A 232 6.96 -5.32 -23.92
N THR A 233 6.31 -4.49 -24.75
CA THR A 233 5.19 -4.91 -25.60
C THR A 233 5.61 -5.26 -27.03
N ASP A 234 6.63 -4.57 -27.56
CA ASP A 234 6.94 -4.60 -28.99
C ASP A 234 8.21 -5.42 -29.32
N ASN A 235 8.94 -5.91 -28.31
CA ASN A 235 10.37 -6.16 -28.43
C ASN A 235 10.77 -7.64 -28.49
N ASN A 236 11.60 -7.98 -29.48
CA ASN A 236 12.24 -9.29 -29.64
C ASN A 236 13.40 -9.55 -28.66
N GLN A 237 13.80 -8.58 -27.84
CA GLN A 237 14.96 -8.69 -26.94
C GLN A 237 14.62 -9.18 -25.53
N PHE A 238 13.37 -9.11 -25.10
CA PHE A 238 12.94 -9.62 -23.79
C PHE A 238 12.00 -10.81 -24.02
N PRO A 239 12.52 -12.06 -24.12
CA PRO A 239 11.68 -13.21 -24.40
C PRO A 239 10.61 -13.38 -23.32
N ILE A 240 9.35 -13.51 -23.74
CA ILE A 240 8.24 -13.82 -22.84
C ILE A 240 8.29 -15.31 -22.47
N TRP A 241 8.29 -15.59 -21.17
CA TRP A 241 8.36 -16.95 -20.62
C TRP A 241 7.05 -17.36 -19.95
N PHE A 242 6.24 -16.38 -19.55
CA PHE A 242 4.90 -16.58 -19.03
C PHE A 242 4.03 -15.39 -19.45
N ASP A 243 2.80 -15.70 -19.87
CA ASP A 243 1.77 -14.71 -20.18
C ASP A 243 0.39 -15.32 -19.89
N ASN A 244 -0.38 -14.68 -19.00
CA ASN A 244 -1.77 -15.05 -18.71
C ASN A 244 -2.79 -13.96 -19.11
N GLY A 245 -2.38 -13.09 -20.02
CA GLY A 245 -3.15 -11.99 -20.59
C GLY A 245 -3.29 -10.76 -19.69
N ASN A 246 -2.81 -10.79 -18.45
CA ASN A 246 -2.76 -9.62 -17.57
C ASN A 246 -1.37 -9.44 -16.95
N THR A 247 -0.66 -10.52 -16.72
CA THR A 247 0.69 -10.52 -16.18
C THR A 247 1.63 -11.25 -17.13
N ILE A 248 2.78 -10.62 -17.39
CA ILE A 248 3.84 -11.15 -18.25
C ILE A 248 5.13 -11.30 -17.44
N ILE A 249 5.83 -12.40 -17.67
CA ILE A 249 7.20 -12.62 -17.18
C ILE A 249 8.10 -12.68 -18.40
N MET A 250 9.09 -11.81 -18.42
CA MET A 250 10.09 -11.75 -19.47
C MET A 250 11.46 -12.07 -18.91
N ARG A 251 12.32 -12.66 -19.72
CA ARG A 251 13.72 -12.90 -19.36
C ARG A 251 14.58 -11.72 -19.82
N MET A 252 15.59 -11.37 -19.02
CA MET A 252 16.59 -10.39 -19.42
C MET A 252 17.44 -10.93 -20.59
N PRO A 253 17.70 -10.13 -21.64
CA PRO A 253 18.65 -10.50 -22.69
C PRO A 253 20.05 -10.66 -22.09
N ASP A 254 20.85 -11.55 -22.67
CA ASP A 254 22.22 -11.93 -22.28
C ASP A 254 22.37 -13.07 -21.25
N LYS A 255 21.28 -13.70 -20.77
CA LYS A 255 21.37 -15.01 -20.11
C LYS A 255 21.09 -16.15 -21.08
N SER A 256 22.01 -16.37 -22.03
CA SER A 256 22.05 -17.60 -22.85
C SER A 256 22.47 -18.78 -21.97
N TYR A 257 21.74 -19.91 -22.11
CA TYR A 257 22.15 -21.20 -21.56
C TYR A 257 23.41 -21.74 -22.23
#